data_AF-U1MXP3-F1
#
_entry.id   AF-U1MXP3-F1
#
_cell.length_a   1.000
_cell.length_b   1.000
_cell.length_c   1.000
_cell.angle_alpha   90.00
_cell.angle_beta   90.00
_cell.angle_gamma   90.00
#
_symmetry.space_group_name_H-M   'P 1'
#
loop_
_entity.id
_entity.type
_entity.pdbx_description
1 polymer ?
#
loop_
_entity_poly.entity_id
_entity_poly.type
_entity_poly.pdbx_seq_one_letter_code
_entity_poly.pdbx_strand_id
1 'polypeptide(L)'
;MTLSSDLITLLDQVSPALVLVVLALSAVMLARLTRWSPVGRLRQRLVLGVPWGTLVIIGGLAGVYYGVQGGGEPGGPVATGFRSWSLWYPEGLVLSSFAHASNGHLLSNATATLAFAPLVEYVWGHYSATDRTDWLGQPVVRISGFVLGVGSVGLAGSLFVPGAVIGFSGVVFAFAGVAVVTLPLALVFAMLGLQVLRLVQSAFEAPLVLARAQETFVSPSWADTAVQGHLFGLLIGVIVGIVLVRRRNLSPDLRYVWFAALAFGVTRGLYAVFWYQGTDSFLLFRGLGTAGVFVLAGLIAGAVISTDRPIVPRAGITSRELSVGVVLAVLFALALVAVPYNLVTVGPGEAS
;
A
#
# COMPACT_ATOMS: atom_id res chain seq x y z
N MET A 1 42.52 -12.82 -6.79
CA MET A 1 42.63 -13.07 -5.34
C MET A 1 41.32 -13.67 -4.86
N THR A 2 41.36 -14.79 -4.13
CA THR A 2 40.18 -15.46 -3.55
C THR A 2 40.31 -15.43 -2.03
N LEU A 3 39.24 -15.08 -1.31
CA LEU A 3 39.20 -15.22 0.14
C LEU A 3 39.22 -16.71 0.51
N SER A 4 39.81 -17.07 1.65
CA SER A 4 39.74 -18.44 2.15
C SER A 4 38.30 -18.77 2.57
N SER A 5 37.93 -20.05 2.51
CA SER A 5 36.64 -20.55 3.00
C SER A 5 36.39 -20.13 4.45
N ASP A 6 37.42 -20.24 5.28
CA ASP A 6 37.32 -19.98 6.71
C ASP A 6 37.04 -18.50 6.99
N LEU A 7 37.64 -17.60 6.20
CA LEU A 7 37.38 -16.17 6.29
C LEU A 7 35.95 -15.84 5.83
N ILE A 8 35.45 -16.48 4.77
CA ILE A 8 34.07 -16.30 4.32
C ILE A 8 33.09 -16.75 5.41
N THR A 9 33.28 -17.94 5.98
CA THR A 9 32.44 -18.45 7.07
C THR A 9 32.48 -17.55 8.31
N LEU A 10 33.66 -17.05 8.68
CA LEU A 10 33.80 -16.11 9.80
C LEU A 10 33.03 -14.82 9.54
N LEU A 11 33.18 -14.23 8.34
CA LEU A 11 32.49 -13.00 7.96
C LEU A 11 30.96 -13.21 7.93
N ASP A 12 30.49 -14.36 7.46
CA ASP A 12 29.06 -14.72 7.43
C ASP A 12 28.47 -14.73 8.85
N GLN A 13 29.17 -15.36 9.78
CA GLN A 13 28.73 -15.51 11.18
C GLN A 13 28.79 -14.20 11.98
N VAL A 14 29.79 -13.35 11.72
CA VAL A 14 30.01 -12.12 12.51
C VAL A 14 29.17 -10.94 11.98
N SER A 15 28.85 -10.91 10.69
CA SER A 15 28.14 -9.78 10.06
C SER A 15 26.78 -9.46 10.70
N PRO A 16 25.90 -10.43 11.02
CA PRO A 16 24.65 -10.15 11.74
C PRO A 16 24.86 -9.44 13.08
N ALA A 17 25.83 -9.90 13.87
CA ALA A 17 26.14 -9.29 15.17
C ALA A 17 26.65 -7.86 15.01
N LEU A 18 27.51 -7.63 14.01
CA LEU A 18 28.00 -6.28 13.68
C LEU A 18 26.85 -5.34 13.31
N VAL A 19 25.90 -5.79 12.47
CA VAL A 19 24.71 -5.01 12.10
C VAL A 19 23.89 -4.64 13.34
N LEU A 20 23.63 -5.58 14.24
CA LEU A 20 22.91 -5.30 15.50
C LEU A 20 23.62 -4.26 16.36
N VAL A 21 24.93 -4.40 16.54
CA VAL A 21 25.73 -3.49 17.36
C VAL A 21 25.70 -2.08 16.77
N VAL A 22 25.92 -1.93 15.46
CA VAL A 22 25.92 -0.62 14.80
C VAL A 22 24.53 0.03 14.83
N LEU A 23 23.46 -0.74 14.63
CA LEU A 23 22.08 -0.24 14.75
C LEU A 23 21.78 0.22 16.18
N ALA A 24 22.15 -0.56 17.19
CA ALA A 24 21.94 -0.20 18.59
C ALA A 24 22.71 1.07 18.98
N LEU A 25 23.99 1.17 18.60
CA LEU A 25 24.81 2.36 18.83
C LEU A 25 24.22 3.59 18.14
N SER A 26 23.78 3.46 16.90
CA SER A 26 23.14 4.53 16.13
C SER A 26 21.85 5.01 16.80
N ALA A 27 21.01 4.07 17.26
CA ALA A 27 19.77 4.38 17.96
C ALA A 27 20.01 5.08 19.31
N VAL A 28 20.97 4.60 20.11
CA VAL A 28 21.36 5.21 21.38
C VAL A 28 21.89 6.62 21.16
N MET A 29 22.76 6.81 20.16
CA MET A 29 23.32 8.12 19.83
C MET A 29 22.22 9.10 19.40
N LEU A 30 21.31 8.66 18.52
CA LEU A 30 20.19 9.48 18.09
C LEU A 30 19.30 9.89 19.27
N ALA A 31 18.92 8.94 20.13
CA ALA A 31 18.09 9.21 21.30
C ALA A 31 18.75 10.22 22.26
N ARG A 32 20.06 10.07 22.52
CA ARG A 32 20.82 10.99 23.39
C ARG A 32 20.93 12.39 22.81
N LEU A 33 21.22 12.52 21.51
CA LEU A 33 21.44 13.81 20.87
C LEU A 33 20.15 14.61 20.64
N THR A 34 19.02 13.94 20.45
CA THR A 34 17.77 14.61 20.03
C THR A 34 16.71 14.73 21.13
N ARG A 35 16.89 14.10 22.30
CA ARG A 35 15.88 13.99 23.37
C ARG A 35 14.51 13.53 22.81
N TRP A 36 14.53 12.66 21.81
CA TRP A 36 13.37 12.31 21.02
C TRP A 36 12.32 11.57 21.85
N SER A 37 11.10 12.13 21.92
CA SER A 37 9.95 11.57 22.65
C SER A 37 8.69 11.45 21.77
N PRO A 38 8.71 10.57 20.75
CA PRO A 38 7.62 10.48 19.76
C PRO A 38 6.28 10.04 20.38
N VAL A 39 6.33 9.25 21.45
CA VAL A 39 5.16 8.68 22.13
C VAL A 39 4.18 9.75 22.62
N GLY A 40 4.70 10.89 23.10
CA GLY A 40 3.85 12.00 23.59
C GLY A 40 2.95 12.55 22.49
N ARG A 41 3.49 12.73 21.26
CA ARG A 41 2.69 13.18 20.11
C ARG A 41 1.70 12.12 19.66
N LEU A 42 2.11 10.85 19.62
CA LEU A 42 1.22 9.76 19.23
C LEU A 42 0.03 9.65 20.20
N ARG A 43 0.25 9.79 21.50
CA ARG A 43 -0.80 9.75 22.53
C ARG A 43 -1.87 10.84 22.39
N GLN A 44 -1.57 11.94 21.71
CA GLN A 44 -2.56 12.99 21.44
C GLN A 44 -3.63 12.54 20.45
N ARG A 45 -3.34 11.55 19.59
CA ARG A 45 -4.24 11.07 18.54
C ARG A 45 -4.64 9.63 18.69
N LEU A 46 -3.78 8.80 19.28
CA LEU A 46 -3.96 7.35 19.39
C LEU A 46 -4.06 6.94 20.85
N VAL A 47 -4.92 5.97 21.13
CA VAL A 47 -5.04 5.37 22.47
C VAL A 47 -3.71 4.76 22.87
N LEU A 48 -3.12 5.27 23.96
CA LEU A 48 -1.78 4.93 24.44
C LEU A 48 -0.62 5.21 23.46
N GLY A 49 -0.90 5.87 22.32
CA GLY A 49 0.06 6.05 21.23
C GLY A 49 0.12 4.88 20.24
N VAL A 50 -0.82 3.94 20.33
CA VAL A 50 -0.83 2.69 19.56
C VAL A 50 -1.89 2.75 18.43
N PRO A 51 -1.53 2.40 17.18
CA PRO A 51 -2.46 2.32 16.06
C PRO A 51 -3.27 1.00 16.11
N TRP A 52 -4.20 0.92 17.06
CA TRP A 52 -4.99 -0.30 17.34
C TRP A 52 -5.77 -0.82 16.13
N GLY A 53 -6.35 0.06 15.32
CA GLY A 53 -7.04 -0.32 14.10
C GLY A 53 -6.13 -1.03 13.11
N THR A 54 -4.91 -0.50 12.91
CA THR A 54 -3.86 -1.13 12.09
C THR A 54 -3.51 -2.52 12.62
N LEU A 55 -3.35 -2.68 13.95
CA LEU A 55 -3.05 -3.98 14.55
C LEU A 55 -4.20 -4.98 14.37
N VAL A 56 -5.46 -4.53 14.51
CA VAL A 56 -6.65 -5.36 14.25
C VAL A 56 -6.68 -5.81 12.80
N ILE A 57 -6.38 -4.92 11.84
CA ILE A 57 -6.32 -5.26 10.41
C ILE A 57 -5.27 -6.34 10.17
N ILE A 58 -4.05 -6.16 10.67
CA ILE A 58 -2.96 -7.14 10.50
C ILE A 58 -3.32 -8.49 11.14
N GLY A 59 -3.89 -8.47 12.34
CA GLY A 59 -4.39 -9.66 13.00
C GLY A 59 -5.47 -10.36 12.17
N GLY A 60 -6.38 -9.60 11.55
CA GLY A 60 -7.39 -10.11 10.62
C GLY A 60 -6.78 -10.76 9.37
N LEU A 61 -5.78 -10.13 8.75
CA LEU A 61 -5.07 -10.71 7.59
C LEU A 61 -4.37 -12.03 7.96
N ALA A 62 -3.70 -12.07 9.12
CA ALA A 62 -3.09 -13.27 9.64
C ALA A 62 -4.15 -14.36 9.93
N GLY A 63 -5.29 -13.97 10.51
CA GLY A 63 -6.42 -14.88 10.77
C GLY A 63 -6.98 -15.49 9.49
N VAL A 64 -7.15 -14.71 8.42
CA VAL A 64 -7.55 -15.24 7.11
C VAL A 64 -6.49 -16.18 6.56
N TYR A 65 -5.22 -15.78 6.58
CA TYR A 65 -4.14 -16.59 6.00
C TYR A 65 -3.93 -17.92 6.72
N TYR A 66 -3.71 -17.90 8.04
CA TYR A 66 -3.43 -19.11 8.81
C TYR A 66 -4.71 -19.91 9.11
N GLY A 67 -5.81 -19.23 9.45
CA GLY A 67 -7.04 -19.88 9.88
C GLY A 67 -7.97 -20.28 8.74
N VAL A 68 -8.14 -19.45 7.71
CA VAL A 68 -9.10 -19.69 6.62
C VAL A 68 -8.43 -20.36 5.41
N GLN A 69 -7.22 -19.93 5.05
CA GLN A 69 -6.48 -20.52 3.92
C GLN A 69 -5.62 -21.72 4.31
N GLY A 70 -5.48 -22.03 5.60
CA GLY A 70 -4.57 -23.08 6.09
C GLY A 70 -3.09 -22.78 5.83
N GLY A 71 -2.71 -21.50 5.77
CA GLY A 71 -1.31 -21.11 5.61
C GLY A 71 -0.45 -21.71 6.74
N GLY A 72 0.73 -22.23 6.40
CA GLY A 72 1.62 -22.89 7.36
C GLY A 72 1.36 -24.39 7.56
N GLU A 73 0.22 -24.91 7.09
CA GLU A 73 -0.08 -26.34 7.07
C GLU A 73 0.43 -27.01 5.77
N PRO A 74 0.72 -28.33 5.77
CA PRO A 74 1.05 -29.07 4.55
C PRO A 74 -0.07 -28.95 3.50
N GLY A 75 0.28 -28.45 2.31
CA GLY A 75 -0.68 -28.23 1.21
C GLY A 75 -1.40 -26.88 1.23
N GLY A 76 -1.16 -26.03 2.25
CA GLY A 76 -1.62 -24.65 2.29
C GLY A 76 -0.56 -23.63 1.83
N PRO A 77 -0.94 -22.36 1.58
CA PRO A 77 -2.30 -21.83 1.66
C PRO A 77 -3.13 -22.18 0.41
N VAL A 78 -4.42 -22.43 0.59
CA VAL A 78 -5.36 -22.48 -0.55
C VAL A 78 -5.52 -21.06 -1.10
N ALA A 79 -4.97 -20.80 -2.29
CA ALA A 79 -4.98 -19.48 -2.92
C ALA A 79 -6.00 -19.37 -4.06
N THR A 80 -6.13 -20.43 -4.86
CA THR A 80 -6.97 -20.42 -6.07
C THR A 80 -8.44 -20.17 -5.76
N GLY A 81 -8.96 -20.81 -4.70
CA GLY A 81 -10.34 -20.63 -4.22
C GLY A 81 -10.61 -19.30 -3.51
N PHE A 82 -9.61 -18.42 -3.36
CA PHE A 82 -9.78 -17.09 -2.76
C PHE A 82 -9.52 -15.97 -3.76
N ARG A 83 -9.19 -16.30 -5.01
CA ARG A 83 -9.04 -15.29 -6.06
C ARG A 83 -10.42 -14.85 -6.53
N SER A 84 -10.62 -13.53 -6.65
CA SER A 84 -11.83 -12.98 -7.27
C SER A 84 -11.69 -13.10 -8.79
N TRP A 85 -12.43 -14.03 -9.41
CA TRP A 85 -12.49 -14.19 -10.86
C TRP A 85 -13.86 -13.84 -11.44
N SER A 86 -14.88 -13.71 -10.58
CA SER A 86 -16.28 -13.55 -10.98
C SER A 86 -17.15 -12.99 -9.85
N LEU A 87 -18.14 -12.17 -10.20
CA LEU A 87 -19.21 -11.70 -9.32
C LEU A 87 -20.15 -12.83 -8.87
N TRP A 88 -20.08 -14.00 -9.51
CA TRP A 88 -20.86 -15.18 -9.13
C TRP A 88 -20.18 -16.02 -8.04
N TYR A 89 -19.01 -15.62 -7.56
CA TYR A 89 -18.22 -16.35 -6.57
C TYR A 89 -18.07 -15.54 -5.28
N PRO A 90 -19.07 -15.59 -4.38
CA PRO A 90 -19.18 -14.67 -3.24
C PRO A 90 -18.01 -14.78 -2.25
N GLU A 91 -17.44 -15.97 -2.08
CA GLU A 91 -16.25 -16.18 -1.25
C GLU A 91 -15.05 -15.40 -1.77
N GLY A 92 -14.79 -15.47 -3.08
CA GLY A 92 -13.73 -14.70 -3.74
C GLY A 92 -14.00 -13.19 -3.66
N LEU A 93 -15.26 -12.75 -3.79
CA LEU A 93 -15.61 -11.34 -3.65
C LEU A 93 -15.35 -10.81 -2.24
N VAL A 94 -15.67 -11.57 -1.21
CA VAL A 94 -15.52 -11.08 0.16
C VAL A 94 -14.07 -11.17 0.64
N LEU A 95 -13.37 -12.25 0.29
CA LEU A 95 -12.10 -12.59 0.93
C LEU A 95 -10.86 -12.33 0.07
N SER A 96 -10.98 -12.13 -1.24
CA SER A 96 -9.81 -12.00 -2.13
C SER A 96 -8.82 -10.93 -1.72
N SER A 97 -9.30 -9.75 -1.36
CA SER A 97 -8.43 -8.67 -0.91
C SER A 97 -7.80 -8.92 0.46
N PHE A 98 -8.27 -9.91 1.22
CA PHE A 98 -7.75 -10.26 2.55
C PHE A 98 -6.93 -11.56 2.55
N ALA A 99 -7.08 -12.38 1.52
CA ALA A 99 -6.35 -13.63 1.28
C ALA A 99 -4.97 -13.38 0.65
N HIS A 100 -4.03 -14.30 0.85
CA HIS A 100 -2.68 -14.21 0.31
C HIS A 100 -2.23 -15.54 -0.31
N ALA A 101 -1.46 -15.44 -1.39
CA ALA A 101 -0.99 -16.61 -2.15
C ALA A 101 0.20 -17.34 -1.50
N SER A 102 0.91 -16.68 -0.58
CA SER A 102 2.10 -17.23 0.09
C SER A 102 2.42 -16.45 1.35
N ASN A 103 3.29 -17.01 2.21
CA ASN A 103 3.73 -16.35 3.43
C ASN A 103 4.50 -15.06 3.11
N GLY A 104 5.36 -15.08 2.09
CA GLY A 104 6.05 -13.88 1.60
C GLY A 104 5.10 -12.79 1.12
N HIS A 105 3.98 -13.17 0.48
CA HIS A 105 2.95 -12.22 0.05
C HIS A 105 2.24 -11.58 1.26
N LEU A 106 1.87 -12.37 2.28
CA LEU A 106 1.31 -11.85 3.53
C LEU A 106 2.28 -10.89 4.22
N LEU A 107 3.53 -11.33 4.43
CA LEU A 107 4.55 -10.53 5.12
C LEU A 107 4.84 -9.21 4.39
N SER A 108 4.90 -9.23 3.06
CA SER A 108 5.08 -8.00 2.27
C SER A 108 3.94 -7.01 2.47
N ASN A 109 2.68 -7.47 2.40
CA ASN A 109 1.51 -6.61 2.61
C ASN A 109 1.38 -6.14 4.06
N ALA A 110 1.63 -7.00 5.05
CA ALA A 110 1.60 -6.64 6.47
C ALA A 110 2.68 -5.60 6.80
N THR A 111 3.90 -5.77 6.26
CA THR A 111 5.00 -4.81 6.47
C THR A 111 4.69 -3.45 5.85
N ALA A 112 4.15 -3.43 4.62
CA ALA A 112 3.72 -2.18 4.00
C ALA A 112 2.53 -1.52 4.74
N THR A 113 1.61 -2.34 5.26
CA THR A 113 0.49 -1.88 6.09
C THR A 113 1.00 -1.24 7.39
N LEU A 114 1.95 -1.86 8.09
CA LEU A 114 2.60 -1.28 9.28
C LEU A 114 3.30 0.05 9.00
N ALA A 115 3.80 0.26 7.79
CA ALA A 115 4.44 1.51 7.42
C ALA A 115 3.45 2.62 7.08
N PHE A 116 2.32 2.30 6.42
CA PHE A 116 1.42 3.30 5.85
C PHE A 116 0.12 3.50 6.64
N ALA A 117 -0.50 2.43 7.12
CA ALA A 117 -1.79 2.51 7.82
C ALA A 117 -1.73 3.35 9.10
N PRO A 118 -0.66 3.31 9.93
CA PRO A 118 -0.58 4.17 11.11
C PRO A 118 -0.56 5.67 10.78
N LEU A 119 -0.04 6.06 9.61
CA LEU A 119 -0.10 7.47 9.18
C LEU A 119 -1.55 7.92 8.98
N VAL A 120 -2.35 7.06 8.34
CA VAL A 120 -3.77 7.32 8.08
C VAL A 120 -4.58 7.25 9.36
N GLU A 121 -4.33 6.25 10.21
CA GLU A 121 -4.99 6.09 11.51
C GLU A 121 -4.67 7.26 12.44
N TYR A 122 -3.45 7.81 12.40
CA TYR A 122 -3.08 9.00 13.15
C TYR A 122 -3.87 10.26 12.70
N VAL A 123 -4.07 10.43 11.39
CA VAL A 123 -4.89 11.52 10.84
C VAL A 123 -6.37 11.31 11.18
N TRP A 124 -6.85 10.06 11.12
CA TRP A 124 -8.18 9.67 11.56
C TRP A 124 -8.39 9.93 13.06
N GLY A 125 -7.45 9.57 13.91
CA GLY A 125 -7.45 9.79 15.36
C GLY A 125 -8.52 8.99 16.11
N HIS A 126 -8.21 8.57 17.34
CA HIS A 126 -9.10 7.83 18.24
C HIS A 126 -9.92 8.72 19.16
N TYR A 127 -9.66 10.03 19.18
CA TYR A 127 -10.39 10.98 20.02
C TYR A 127 -11.14 11.97 19.15
N SER A 128 -12.38 12.29 19.55
CA SER A 128 -13.12 13.41 18.97
C SER A 128 -12.47 14.74 19.33
N ALA A 129 -12.51 15.69 18.41
CA ALA A 129 -12.01 17.05 18.62
C ALA A 129 -13.06 17.98 19.24
N THR A 130 -14.35 17.64 19.15
CA THR A 130 -15.45 18.59 19.37
C THR A 130 -16.37 18.24 20.53
N ASP A 131 -16.52 16.96 20.89
CA ASP A 131 -17.34 16.57 22.04
C ASP A 131 -16.91 15.21 22.62
N ARG A 132 -16.81 15.11 23.95
CA ARG A 132 -16.49 13.86 24.68
C ARG A 132 -17.73 13.03 25.01
N THR A 133 -18.92 13.62 24.92
CA THR A 133 -20.20 12.94 25.22
C THR A 133 -20.83 12.27 23.99
N ASP A 134 -20.36 12.64 22.80
CA ASP A 134 -20.76 12.03 21.53
C ASP A 134 -20.26 10.57 21.42
N TRP A 135 -21.19 9.66 21.13
CA TRP A 135 -20.90 8.23 20.93
C TRP A 135 -19.95 7.99 19.75
N LEU A 136 -20.05 8.81 18.68
CA LEU A 136 -19.13 8.77 17.53
C LEU A 136 -17.71 9.20 17.92
N GLY A 137 -17.57 9.90 19.04
CA GLY A 137 -16.31 10.34 19.60
C GLY A 137 -15.59 9.30 20.44
N GLN A 138 -16.25 8.21 20.82
CA GLN A 138 -15.66 7.16 21.66
C GLN A 138 -14.52 6.45 20.92
N PRO A 139 -13.38 6.18 21.59
CA PRO A 139 -12.22 5.56 20.93
C PRO A 139 -12.52 4.23 20.25
N VAL A 140 -13.33 3.36 20.89
CA VAL A 140 -13.71 2.06 20.32
C VAL A 140 -14.49 2.23 19.02
N VAL A 141 -15.44 3.18 18.97
CA VAL A 141 -16.24 3.47 17.77
C VAL A 141 -15.36 4.01 16.66
N ARG A 142 -14.41 4.90 16.98
CA ARG A 142 -13.48 5.47 15.99
C ARG A 142 -12.51 4.42 15.44
N ILE A 143 -11.96 3.55 16.30
CA ILE A 143 -11.12 2.43 15.89
C ILE A 143 -11.92 1.47 15.00
N SER A 144 -13.14 1.11 15.41
CA SER A 144 -14.02 0.25 14.63
C SER A 144 -14.38 0.86 13.28
N GLY A 145 -14.69 2.15 13.24
CA GLY A 145 -14.96 2.88 12.00
C GLY A 145 -13.76 2.92 11.05
N PHE A 146 -12.53 3.00 11.57
CA PHE A 146 -11.32 2.87 10.76
C PHE A 146 -11.20 1.47 10.17
N VAL A 147 -11.33 0.42 10.99
CA VAL A 147 -11.27 -0.98 10.53
C VAL A 147 -12.35 -1.28 9.49
N LEU A 148 -13.59 -0.85 9.73
CA LEU A 148 -14.70 -1.00 8.80
C LEU A 148 -14.44 -0.26 7.48
N GLY A 149 -13.94 0.97 7.54
CA GLY A 149 -13.58 1.74 6.34
C GLY A 149 -12.51 1.04 5.50
N VAL A 150 -11.49 0.49 6.15
CA VAL A 150 -10.45 -0.32 5.48
C VAL A 150 -11.05 -1.58 4.86
N GLY A 151 -11.93 -2.27 5.59
CA GLY A 151 -12.68 -3.41 5.08
C GLY A 151 -13.50 -3.05 3.83
N SER A 152 -14.20 -1.91 3.84
CA SER A 152 -14.96 -1.43 2.69
C SER A 152 -14.08 -1.13 1.47
N VAL A 153 -12.87 -0.61 1.65
CA VAL A 153 -11.92 -0.41 0.54
C VAL A 153 -11.46 -1.75 -0.03
N GLY A 154 -11.20 -2.75 0.83
CA GLY A 154 -10.90 -4.12 0.38
C GLY A 154 -12.03 -4.74 -0.45
N LEU A 155 -13.27 -4.61 0.03
CA LEU A 155 -14.46 -5.06 -0.70
C LEU A 155 -14.67 -4.31 -2.02
N ALA A 156 -14.41 -3.01 -2.05
CA ALA A 156 -14.47 -2.26 -3.31
C ALA A 156 -13.40 -2.76 -4.30
N GLY A 157 -12.20 -3.07 -3.81
CA GLY A 157 -11.12 -3.63 -4.62
C GLY A 157 -11.50 -4.97 -5.25
N SER A 158 -12.10 -5.88 -4.48
CA SER A 158 -12.51 -7.19 -5.00
C SER A 158 -13.68 -7.15 -6.00
N LEU A 159 -14.55 -6.13 -5.90
CA LEU A 159 -15.70 -5.94 -6.77
C LEU A 159 -15.36 -5.23 -8.09
N PHE A 160 -14.52 -4.19 -8.01
CA PHE A 160 -14.34 -3.21 -9.09
C PHE A 160 -12.95 -3.22 -9.74
N VAL A 161 -12.03 -4.06 -9.29
CA VAL A 161 -10.75 -4.25 -9.99
C VAL A 161 -10.91 -5.41 -10.98
N PRO A 162 -10.50 -5.24 -12.25
CA PRO A 162 -10.59 -6.30 -13.25
C PRO A 162 -9.59 -7.43 -12.97
N GLY A 163 -10.01 -8.65 -13.28
CA GLY A 163 -9.17 -9.84 -13.30
C GLY A 163 -9.01 -10.52 -11.95
N ALA A 164 -8.07 -11.46 -11.88
CA ALA A 164 -7.85 -12.33 -10.73
C ALA A 164 -7.25 -11.58 -9.53
N VAL A 165 -8.09 -11.04 -8.66
CA VAL A 165 -7.60 -10.31 -7.48
C VAL A 165 -7.32 -11.30 -6.35
N ILE A 166 -6.13 -11.20 -5.75
CA ILE A 166 -5.81 -11.77 -4.44
C ILE A 166 -4.75 -10.90 -3.76
N GLY A 167 -4.93 -10.62 -2.48
CA GLY A 167 -3.99 -9.84 -1.68
C GLY A 167 -4.46 -8.45 -1.32
N PHE A 168 -3.91 -7.95 -0.23
CA PHE A 168 -4.27 -6.67 0.41
C PHE A 168 -3.59 -5.45 -0.22
N SER A 169 -2.79 -5.64 -1.27
CA SER A 169 -1.97 -4.58 -1.86
C SER A 169 -2.78 -3.38 -2.38
N GLY A 170 -3.99 -3.58 -2.92
CA GLY A 170 -4.87 -2.45 -3.29
C GLY A 170 -5.20 -1.55 -2.10
N VAL A 171 -5.47 -2.13 -0.93
CA VAL A 171 -5.75 -1.39 0.30
C VAL A 171 -4.49 -0.70 0.84
N VAL A 172 -3.31 -1.33 0.70
CA VAL A 172 -2.02 -0.71 1.00
C VAL A 172 -1.80 0.55 0.16
N PHE A 173 -2.15 0.51 -1.13
CA PHE A 173 -2.10 1.69 -2.00
C PHE A 173 -3.14 2.74 -1.60
N ALA A 174 -4.30 2.35 -1.10
CA ALA A 174 -5.27 3.29 -0.54
C ALA A 174 -4.73 4.02 0.70
N PHE A 175 -4.02 3.32 1.60
CA PHE A 175 -3.34 4.01 2.71
C PHE A 175 -2.34 5.04 2.22
N ALA A 176 -1.53 4.69 1.22
CA ALA A 176 -0.61 5.63 0.61
C ALA A 176 -1.33 6.80 -0.07
N GLY A 177 -2.46 6.56 -0.73
CA GLY A 177 -3.29 7.60 -1.35
C GLY A 177 -3.87 8.58 -0.34
N VAL A 178 -4.26 8.12 0.85
CA VAL A 178 -4.63 9.04 1.92
C VAL A 178 -3.38 9.80 2.42
N ALA A 179 -2.30 9.07 2.70
CA ALA A 179 -1.09 9.64 3.27
C ALA A 179 -0.39 10.65 2.36
N VAL A 180 -0.45 10.48 1.03
CA VAL A 180 0.19 11.40 0.08
C VAL A 180 -0.43 12.80 0.13
N VAL A 181 -1.74 12.88 0.41
CA VAL A 181 -2.44 14.17 0.51
C VAL A 181 -2.48 14.70 1.94
N THR A 182 -2.47 13.85 2.97
CA THR A 182 -2.56 14.30 4.37
C THR A 182 -1.19 14.50 5.05
N LEU A 183 -0.22 13.64 4.74
CA LEU A 183 1.10 13.58 5.40
C LEU A 183 2.22 13.22 4.39
N PRO A 184 2.43 14.00 3.31
CA PRO A 184 3.30 13.63 2.20
C PRO A 184 4.74 13.30 2.63
N LEU A 185 5.34 14.11 3.51
CA LEU A 185 6.70 13.86 4.00
C LEU A 185 6.78 12.59 4.85
N ALA A 186 5.78 12.33 5.70
CA ALA A 186 5.76 11.11 6.50
C ALA A 186 5.64 9.87 5.63
N LEU A 187 4.87 9.93 4.53
CA LEU A 187 4.82 8.86 3.53
C LEU A 187 6.20 8.62 2.90
N VAL A 188 6.93 9.67 2.50
CA VAL A 188 8.29 9.55 1.97
C VAL A 188 9.23 8.89 2.98
N PHE A 189 9.22 9.34 4.24
CA PHE A 189 10.02 8.71 5.29
C PHE A 189 9.61 7.25 5.55
N ALA A 190 8.32 6.92 5.51
CA ALA A 190 7.85 5.55 5.64
C ALA A 190 8.36 4.66 4.49
N MET A 191 8.37 5.17 3.25
CA MET A 191 8.94 4.44 2.11
C MET A 191 10.44 4.21 2.25
N LEU A 192 11.19 5.22 2.67
CA LEU A 192 12.63 5.09 2.94
C LEU A 192 12.88 4.12 4.10
N GLY A 193 12.07 4.19 5.15
CA GLY A 193 12.11 3.25 6.28
C GLY A 193 11.90 1.80 5.85
N LEU A 194 10.98 1.54 4.91
CA LEU A 194 10.79 0.21 4.32
C LEU A 194 11.99 -0.26 3.48
N GLN A 195 12.74 0.65 2.84
CA GLN A 195 13.97 0.28 2.15
C GLN A 195 15.08 -0.06 3.14
N VAL A 196 15.23 0.73 4.20
CA VAL A 196 16.18 0.46 5.28
C VAL A 196 15.86 -0.86 5.97
N LEU A 197 14.59 -1.13 6.29
CA LEU A 197 14.17 -2.38 6.90
C LEU A 197 14.52 -3.58 6.01
N ARG A 198 14.26 -3.50 4.71
CA ARG A 198 14.61 -4.55 3.76
C ARG A 198 16.11 -4.76 3.66
N LEU A 199 16.90 -3.68 3.63
CA LEU A 199 18.36 -3.78 3.65
C LEU A 199 18.86 -4.49 4.91
N VAL A 200 18.32 -4.09 6.07
CA VAL A 200 18.67 -4.71 7.36
C VAL A 200 18.28 -6.19 7.35
N GLN A 201 17.05 -6.52 6.95
CA GLN A 201 16.59 -7.91 6.84
C GLN A 201 17.50 -8.74 5.91
N SER A 202 17.80 -8.24 4.71
CA SER A 202 18.69 -8.94 3.77
C SER A 202 20.09 -9.12 4.34
N ALA A 203 20.61 -8.15 5.09
CA ALA A 203 21.91 -8.28 5.76
C ALA A 203 21.92 -9.31 6.89
N PHE A 204 20.76 -9.67 7.47
CA PHE A 204 20.63 -10.76 8.44
C PHE A 204 20.44 -12.12 7.77
N GLU A 205 19.59 -12.20 6.75
CA GLU A 205 19.24 -13.45 6.08
C GLU A 205 20.36 -13.96 5.16
N ALA A 206 21.07 -13.05 4.49
CA ALA A 206 22.16 -13.35 3.58
C ALA A 206 23.28 -12.31 3.73
N PRO A 207 24.03 -12.34 4.85
CA PRO A 207 25.08 -11.37 5.14
C PRO A 207 26.20 -11.38 4.10
N LEU A 208 26.49 -12.55 3.51
CA LEU A 208 27.41 -12.70 2.39
C LEU A 208 26.70 -13.34 1.19
N VAL A 209 26.80 -12.69 0.03
CA VAL A 209 26.23 -13.18 -1.23
C VAL A 209 27.35 -13.42 -2.22
N LEU A 210 27.58 -14.68 -2.60
CA LEU A 210 28.46 -15.04 -3.70
C LEU A 210 27.64 -15.19 -4.99
N ALA A 211 27.69 -14.16 -5.86
CA ALA A 211 27.03 -14.21 -7.15
C ALA A 211 27.90 -14.96 -8.19
N ARG A 212 27.29 -15.87 -8.95
CA ARG A 212 27.91 -16.57 -10.10
C ARG A 212 27.07 -16.34 -11.34
N ALA A 213 27.71 -16.24 -12.51
CA ALA A 213 27.00 -16.17 -13.78
C ALA A 213 26.35 -17.54 -14.08
N GLN A 214 25.05 -17.54 -14.32
CA GLN A 214 24.26 -18.71 -14.71
C GLN A 214 23.04 -18.27 -15.52
N GLU A 215 22.59 -19.12 -16.45
CA GLU A 215 21.36 -18.88 -17.20
C GLU A 215 20.14 -19.23 -16.33
N THR A 216 19.17 -18.31 -16.25
CA THR A 216 17.92 -18.51 -15.51
C THR A 216 16.75 -17.98 -16.31
N PHE A 217 15.66 -18.75 -16.36
CA PHE A 217 14.38 -18.27 -16.88
C PHE A 217 13.68 -17.46 -15.79
N VAL A 218 13.44 -16.17 -16.07
CA VAL A 218 12.73 -15.27 -15.17
C VAL A 218 11.67 -14.50 -15.94
N SER A 219 10.46 -14.46 -15.40
CA SER A 219 9.43 -13.55 -15.90
C SER A 219 9.81 -12.11 -15.52
N PRO A 220 9.49 -11.12 -16.37
CA PRO A 220 9.71 -9.73 -16.01
C PRO A 220 8.89 -9.40 -14.76
N SER A 221 9.52 -8.85 -13.72
CA SER A 221 8.86 -8.57 -12.43
C SER A 221 7.64 -7.66 -12.52
N TRP A 222 7.55 -6.84 -13.57
CA TRP A 222 6.44 -5.95 -13.85
C TRP A 222 5.25 -6.63 -14.53
N ALA A 223 5.44 -7.82 -15.12
CA ALA A 223 4.36 -8.57 -15.80
C ALA A 223 3.37 -9.21 -14.82
N ASP A 224 3.82 -9.51 -13.59
CA ASP A 224 2.96 -10.10 -12.53
C ASP A 224 2.35 -9.02 -11.61
N THR A 225 2.51 -7.74 -11.93
CA THR A 225 2.05 -6.63 -11.08
C THR A 225 0.63 -6.21 -11.44
N ALA A 226 -0.28 -6.25 -10.46
CA ALA A 226 -1.66 -5.76 -10.60
C ALA A 226 -1.75 -4.22 -10.57
N VAL A 227 -1.10 -3.54 -11.52
CA VAL A 227 -1.00 -2.06 -11.57
C VAL A 227 -2.38 -1.39 -11.54
N GLN A 228 -3.38 -2.01 -12.17
CA GLN A 228 -4.75 -1.48 -12.21
C GLN A 228 -5.40 -1.46 -10.81
N GLY A 229 -5.25 -2.55 -10.05
CA GLY A 229 -5.75 -2.63 -8.67
C GLY A 229 -5.00 -1.71 -7.71
N HIS A 230 -3.70 -1.55 -7.92
CA HIS A 230 -2.87 -0.59 -7.19
C HIS A 230 -3.29 0.85 -7.46
N LEU A 231 -3.51 1.22 -8.73
CA LEU A 231 -4.00 2.53 -9.11
C LEU A 231 -5.40 2.79 -8.54
N PHE A 232 -6.32 1.83 -8.66
CA PHE A 232 -7.67 1.93 -8.10
C PHE A 232 -7.64 2.22 -6.59
N GLY A 233 -6.87 1.43 -5.84
CA GLY A 233 -6.68 1.64 -4.40
C GLY A 233 -6.12 3.02 -4.08
N LEU A 234 -5.06 3.45 -4.78
CA LEU A 234 -4.47 4.78 -4.62
C LEU A 234 -5.49 5.90 -4.81
N LEU A 235 -6.28 5.85 -5.88
CA LEU A 235 -7.28 6.88 -6.20
C LEU A 235 -8.40 6.95 -5.16
N ILE A 236 -8.89 5.81 -4.68
CA ILE A 236 -9.83 5.77 -3.53
C ILE A 236 -9.20 6.45 -2.31
N GLY A 237 -7.95 6.10 -2.00
CA GLY A 237 -7.20 6.70 -0.91
C GLY A 237 -7.08 8.22 -1.05
N VAL A 238 -6.76 8.71 -2.24
CA VAL A 238 -6.66 10.16 -2.53
C VAL A 238 -8.00 10.85 -2.28
N ILE A 239 -9.12 10.27 -2.73
CA ILE A 239 -10.46 10.85 -2.51
C ILE A 239 -10.79 10.92 -1.02
N VAL A 240 -10.59 9.82 -0.29
CA VAL A 240 -10.78 9.77 1.17
C VAL A 240 -9.88 10.81 1.86
N GLY A 241 -8.63 10.91 1.43
CA GLY A 241 -7.67 11.87 1.95
C GLY A 241 -8.08 13.32 1.69
N ILE A 242 -8.61 13.65 0.51
CA ILE A 242 -9.15 14.98 0.20
C ILE A 242 -10.34 15.32 1.12
N VAL A 243 -11.23 14.36 1.36
CA VAL A 243 -12.33 14.53 2.33
C VAL A 243 -11.78 14.79 3.73
N LEU A 244 -10.74 14.07 4.16
CA LEU A 244 -10.10 14.28 5.45
C LEU A 244 -9.41 15.64 5.56
N VAL A 245 -8.66 16.06 4.53
CA VAL A 245 -8.03 17.38 4.44
C VAL A 245 -9.08 18.47 4.66
N ARG A 246 -10.24 18.36 4.01
CA ARG A 246 -11.36 19.31 4.13
C ARG A 246 -11.98 19.27 5.52
N ARG A 247 -12.36 18.10 6.01
CA ARG A 247 -13.01 17.95 7.33
C ARG A 247 -12.10 18.36 8.50
N ARG A 248 -10.79 18.32 8.31
CA ARG A 248 -9.79 18.66 9.33
C ARG A 248 -9.14 20.02 9.12
N ASN A 249 -9.53 20.76 8.08
CA ASN A 249 -8.92 22.03 7.70
C ASN A 249 -7.38 21.93 7.60
N LEU A 250 -6.88 20.86 6.97
CA LEU A 250 -5.46 20.70 6.70
C LEU A 250 -5.07 21.54 5.48
N SER A 251 -3.85 22.07 5.49
CA SER A 251 -3.28 22.84 4.39
C SER A 251 -1.93 22.24 3.97
N PRO A 252 -1.91 21.06 3.33
CA PRO A 252 -0.68 20.41 2.91
C PRO A 252 0.01 21.23 1.80
N ASP A 253 1.34 21.25 1.82
CA ASP A 253 2.13 21.91 0.78
C ASP A 253 2.06 21.09 -0.53
N LEU A 254 1.56 21.72 -1.59
CA LEU A 254 1.36 21.10 -2.90
C LEU A 254 2.64 20.52 -3.49
N ARG A 255 3.80 21.13 -3.21
CA ARG A 255 5.11 20.66 -3.69
C ARG A 255 5.44 19.31 -3.07
N TYR A 256 5.13 19.15 -1.78
CA TYR A 256 5.34 17.89 -1.08
C TYR A 256 4.32 16.83 -1.50
N VAL A 257 3.05 17.20 -1.73
CA VAL A 257 2.04 16.28 -2.27
C VAL A 257 2.47 15.77 -3.64
N TRP A 258 2.84 16.67 -4.56
CA TRP A 258 3.30 16.32 -5.90
C TRP A 258 4.53 15.41 -5.85
N PHE A 259 5.55 15.79 -5.07
CA PHE A 259 6.78 15.02 -4.97
C PHE A 259 6.54 13.65 -4.32
N ALA A 260 5.74 13.58 -3.25
CA ALA A 260 5.40 12.31 -2.60
C ALA A 260 4.59 11.40 -3.54
N ALA A 261 3.66 11.95 -4.32
CA ALA A 261 2.90 11.18 -5.32
C ALA A 261 3.79 10.64 -6.43
N LEU A 262 4.71 11.47 -6.94
CA LEU A 262 5.70 11.05 -7.94
C LEU A 262 6.62 9.97 -7.38
N ALA A 263 7.23 10.19 -6.22
CA ALA A 263 8.12 9.24 -5.57
C ALA A 263 7.40 7.92 -5.27
N PHE A 264 6.18 7.98 -4.74
CA PHE A 264 5.38 6.79 -4.49
C PHE A 264 5.06 6.04 -5.80
N GLY A 265 4.56 6.74 -6.82
CA GLY A 265 4.20 6.11 -8.09
C GLY A 265 5.38 5.45 -8.80
N VAL A 266 6.55 6.09 -8.80
CA VAL A 266 7.78 5.53 -9.38
C VAL A 266 8.28 4.33 -8.57
N THR A 267 8.43 4.48 -7.25
CA THR A 267 8.99 3.42 -6.40
C THR A 267 8.07 2.21 -6.25
N ARG A 268 6.78 2.38 -6.53
CA ARG A 268 5.77 1.31 -6.51
C ARG A 268 5.35 0.82 -7.89
N GLY A 269 6.09 1.20 -8.94
CA GLY A 269 5.94 0.60 -10.26
C GLY A 269 4.65 0.98 -11.00
N LEU A 270 4.00 2.11 -10.66
CA LEU A 270 2.79 2.54 -11.38
C LEU A 270 3.04 2.88 -12.86
N TYR A 271 4.31 3.03 -13.26
CA TYR A 271 4.71 3.20 -14.66
C TYR A 271 4.61 1.89 -15.46
N ALA A 272 4.41 0.73 -14.83
CA ALA A 272 4.44 -0.58 -15.45
C ALA A 272 3.19 -0.89 -16.29
N VAL A 273 2.91 -0.03 -17.28
CA VAL A 273 1.87 -0.26 -18.27
C VAL A 273 2.41 -1.20 -19.34
N PHE A 274 1.84 -2.40 -19.44
CA PHE A 274 2.32 -3.42 -20.37
C PHE A 274 1.19 -4.12 -21.12
N TRP A 275 1.56 -4.85 -22.18
CA TRP A 275 0.67 -5.67 -22.98
C TRP A 275 1.32 -7.02 -23.32
N TYR A 276 0.49 -8.05 -23.54
CA TYR A 276 0.92 -9.39 -23.94
C TYR A 276 1.13 -9.46 -25.46
N GLN A 277 2.29 -9.92 -25.89
CA GLN A 277 2.69 -10.09 -27.29
C GLN A 277 2.85 -11.58 -27.61
N GLY A 278 1.76 -12.35 -27.55
CA GLY A 278 1.80 -13.81 -27.58
C GLY A 278 1.77 -14.40 -26.17
N THR A 279 2.19 -15.67 -26.01
CA THR A 279 2.11 -16.40 -24.74
C THR A 279 3.15 -15.94 -23.73
N ASP A 280 4.40 -15.74 -24.17
CA ASP A 280 5.55 -15.57 -23.28
C ASP A 280 6.35 -14.29 -23.56
N SER A 281 5.80 -13.37 -24.35
CA SER A 281 6.44 -12.09 -24.67
C SER A 281 5.57 -10.93 -24.22
N PHE A 282 6.22 -9.87 -23.73
CA PHE A 282 5.56 -8.75 -23.09
C PHE A 282 6.13 -7.41 -23.60
N LEU A 283 5.26 -6.46 -23.92
CA LEU A 283 5.64 -5.09 -24.30
C LEU A 283 5.41 -4.13 -23.14
N LEU A 284 6.47 -3.47 -22.68
CA LEU A 284 6.40 -2.46 -21.61
C LEU A 284 6.43 -1.05 -22.20
N PHE A 285 5.34 -0.29 -22.03
CA PHE A 285 5.21 1.08 -22.52
C PHE A 285 5.84 2.09 -21.55
N ARG A 286 7.15 2.02 -21.35
CA ARG A 286 7.88 2.83 -20.35
C ARG A 286 7.63 4.34 -20.47
N GLY A 287 7.63 4.87 -21.69
CA GLY A 287 7.40 6.30 -21.94
C GLY A 287 5.99 6.74 -21.52
N LEU A 288 4.97 6.00 -21.97
CA LEU A 288 3.57 6.26 -21.64
C LEU A 288 3.31 6.13 -20.14
N GLY A 289 3.80 5.05 -19.53
CA GLY A 289 3.66 4.81 -18.09
C GLY A 289 4.34 5.90 -17.26
N THR A 290 5.55 6.32 -17.64
CA THR A 290 6.26 7.41 -16.95
C THR A 290 5.49 8.72 -17.06
N ALA A 291 5.05 9.10 -18.26
CA ALA A 291 4.23 10.30 -18.45
C ALA A 291 2.94 10.24 -17.62
N GLY A 292 2.29 9.08 -17.58
CA GLY A 292 1.11 8.82 -16.75
C GLY A 292 1.34 9.08 -15.26
N VAL A 293 2.48 8.66 -14.71
CA VAL A 293 2.83 8.93 -13.30
C VAL A 293 3.00 10.43 -13.02
N PHE A 294 3.63 11.19 -13.93
CA PHE A 294 3.76 12.65 -13.78
C PHE A 294 2.40 13.36 -13.84
N VAL A 295 1.54 12.96 -14.78
CA VAL A 295 0.17 13.48 -14.88
C VAL A 295 -0.62 13.16 -13.61
N LEU A 296 -0.55 11.92 -13.13
CA LEU A 296 -1.20 11.49 -11.89
C LEU A 296 -0.73 12.30 -10.68
N ALA A 297 0.58 12.52 -10.52
CA ALA A 297 1.12 13.34 -9.44
C ALA A 297 0.61 14.79 -9.52
N GLY A 298 0.52 15.36 -10.73
CA GLY A 298 -0.07 16.67 -10.99
C GLY A 298 -1.55 16.75 -10.59
N LEU A 299 -2.35 15.75 -10.98
CA LEU A 299 -3.78 15.67 -10.62
C LEU A 299 -3.99 15.53 -9.11
N ILE A 300 -3.19 14.70 -8.44
CA ILE A 300 -3.28 14.52 -6.98
C ILE A 300 -2.95 15.84 -6.27
N ALA A 301 -1.88 16.54 -6.66
CA ALA A 301 -1.56 17.85 -6.09
C ALA A 301 -2.66 18.88 -6.38
N GLY A 302 -3.14 18.93 -7.62
CA GLY A 302 -4.22 19.83 -8.06
C GLY A 302 -5.53 19.62 -7.29
N ALA A 303 -5.86 18.38 -6.93
CA ALA A 303 -7.09 18.04 -6.20
C ALA A 303 -7.10 18.54 -4.74
N VAL A 304 -5.93 18.85 -4.18
CA VAL A 304 -5.74 19.32 -2.80
C VAL A 304 -5.57 20.84 -2.72
N ILE A 305 -5.49 21.52 -3.87
CA ILE A 305 -5.45 22.99 -3.95
C ILE A 305 -6.58 23.62 -3.13
N SER A 306 -6.21 24.59 -2.28
CA SER A 306 -7.13 25.34 -1.43
C SER A 306 -7.65 26.63 -2.06
N THR A 307 -7.06 27.10 -3.16
CA THR A 307 -7.50 28.32 -3.85
C THR A 307 -8.62 28.04 -4.83
N ASP A 308 -9.77 28.69 -4.62
CA ASP A 308 -10.96 28.61 -5.48
C ASP A 308 -10.90 29.55 -6.70
N ARG A 309 -9.71 29.85 -7.22
CA ARG A 309 -9.59 30.69 -8.42
C ARG A 309 -10.03 29.87 -9.65
N PRO A 310 -11.04 30.33 -10.40
CA PRO A 310 -11.51 29.60 -11.58
C PRO A 310 -10.44 29.62 -12.68
N ILE A 311 -10.10 28.45 -13.23
CA ILE A 311 -9.25 28.38 -14.44
C ILE A 311 -10.10 28.67 -15.67
N VAL A 312 -11.38 28.30 -15.65
CA VAL A 312 -12.33 28.53 -16.74
C VAL A 312 -13.40 29.52 -16.25
N PRO A 313 -13.19 30.85 -16.38
CA PRO A 313 -14.09 31.86 -15.82
C PRO A 313 -15.53 31.74 -16.29
N ARG A 314 -15.74 31.30 -17.54
CA ARG A 314 -17.08 31.13 -18.13
C ARG A 314 -17.90 29.99 -17.52
N ALA A 315 -17.22 28.96 -17.00
CA ALA A 315 -17.85 27.78 -16.42
C ALA A 315 -17.76 27.75 -14.89
N GLY A 316 -17.01 28.68 -14.27
CA GLY A 316 -16.76 28.69 -12.83
C GLY A 316 -15.86 27.56 -12.33
N ILE A 317 -15.29 26.73 -13.21
CA ILE A 317 -14.53 25.54 -12.83
C ILE A 317 -13.16 25.91 -12.28
N THR A 318 -12.88 25.47 -11.06
CA THR A 318 -11.60 25.61 -10.38
C THR A 318 -10.61 24.50 -10.77
N SER A 319 -9.31 24.73 -10.56
CA SER A 319 -8.25 23.71 -10.76
C SER A 319 -8.54 22.42 -9.99
N ARG A 320 -9.10 22.60 -8.80
CA ARG A 320 -9.43 21.55 -7.86
C ARG A 320 -10.57 20.68 -8.37
N GLU A 321 -11.66 21.30 -8.80
CA GLU A 321 -12.83 20.58 -9.33
C GLU A 321 -12.47 19.79 -10.58
N LEU A 322 -11.67 20.38 -11.48
CA LEU A 322 -11.16 19.68 -12.64
C LEU A 322 -10.31 18.45 -12.23
N SER A 323 -9.37 18.64 -11.29
CA SER A 323 -8.48 17.55 -10.85
C SER A 323 -9.26 16.42 -10.15
N VAL A 324 -10.18 16.76 -9.26
CA VAL A 324 -11.06 15.79 -8.58
C VAL A 324 -11.96 15.10 -9.61
N GLY A 325 -12.53 15.84 -10.55
CA GLY A 325 -13.37 15.30 -11.63
C GLY A 325 -12.63 14.30 -12.50
N VAL A 326 -11.39 14.61 -12.89
CA VAL A 326 -10.54 13.68 -13.67
C VAL A 326 -10.16 12.44 -12.83
N VAL A 327 -9.78 12.61 -11.56
CA VAL A 327 -9.49 11.48 -10.65
C VAL A 327 -10.70 10.56 -10.52
N LEU A 328 -11.90 11.11 -10.32
CA LEU A 328 -13.14 10.34 -10.27
C LEU A 328 -13.43 9.66 -11.61
N ALA A 329 -13.28 10.37 -12.73
CA ALA A 329 -13.51 9.80 -14.05
C ALA A 329 -12.59 8.60 -14.33
N VAL A 330 -11.30 8.69 -13.99
CA VAL A 330 -10.35 7.58 -14.11
C VAL A 330 -10.73 6.41 -13.19
N LEU A 331 -11.11 6.70 -11.94
CA LEU A 331 -11.57 5.67 -11.00
C LEU A 331 -12.81 4.94 -11.52
N PHE A 332 -13.80 5.66 -12.04
CA PHE A 332 -15.00 5.07 -12.64
C PHE A 332 -14.68 4.29 -13.91
N ALA A 333 -13.77 4.79 -14.76
CA ALA A 333 -13.34 4.06 -15.95
C ALA A 333 -12.69 2.71 -15.59
N LEU A 334 -11.82 2.68 -14.57
CA LEU A 334 -11.23 1.43 -14.06
C LEU A 334 -12.31 0.47 -13.55
N ALA A 335 -13.28 0.98 -12.77
CA ALA A 335 -14.38 0.18 -12.25
C ALA A 335 -15.28 -0.37 -13.36
N LEU A 336 -15.57 0.41 -14.40
CA LEU A 336 -16.40 0.00 -15.53
C LEU A 336 -15.72 -1.06 -16.38
N VAL A 337 -14.40 -0.94 -16.61
CA VAL A 337 -13.61 -1.96 -17.31
C VAL A 337 -13.64 -3.29 -16.56
N ALA A 338 -13.81 -3.29 -15.23
CA ALA A 338 -13.92 -4.52 -14.45
C ALA A 338 -15.23 -5.30 -14.68
N VAL A 339 -16.31 -4.62 -15.07
CA VAL A 339 -17.64 -5.25 -15.17
C VAL A 339 -17.66 -6.44 -16.14
N PRO A 340 -17.18 -6.35 -17.39
CA PRO A 340 -17.17 -7.50 -18.29
C PRO A 340 -16.30 -8.66 -17.80
N TYR A 341 -15.12 -8.36 -17.20
CA TYR A 341 -14.21 -9.38 -16.68
C TYR A 341 -14.82 -10.14 -15.50
N ASN A 342 -15.56 -9.43 -14.63
CA ASN A 342 -16.11 -10.01 -13.42
C ASN A 342 -17.49 -10.68 -13.67
N LEU A 343 -18.11 -10.51 -14.84
CA LEU A 343 -19.39 -11.18 -15.17
C LEU A 343 -19.22 -12.58 -15.78
N VAL A 344 -17.99 -13.01 -16.07
CA VAL A 344 -17.71 -14.34 -16.64
C VAL A 344 -18.17 -15.42 -15.66
N THR A 345 -18.91 -16.41 -16.16
CA THR A 345 -19.35 -17.57 -15.36
C THR A 345 -18.21 -18.57 -15.24
N VAL A 346 -17.90 -19.00 -14.02
CA VAL A 346 -16.91 -20.05 -13.77
C VAL A 346 -17.67 -21.37 -13.62
N GLY A 347 -17.51 -22.28 -14.59
CA GLY A 347 -18.00 -23.65 -14.46
C GLY A 347 -17.12 -24.47 -13.51
N PRO A 348 -17.64 -25.54 -12.89
CA PRO A 348 -16.78 -26.51 -12.22
C PRO A 348 -15.82 -27.07 -13.27
N GLY A 349 -14.50 -26.90 -13.06
CA GLY A 349 -13.50 -27.35 -14.01
C GLY A 349 -13.68 -28.84 -14.33
N GLU A 350 -13.49 -29.22 -15.59
CA GLU A 350 -13.48 -30.63 -15.97
C GLU A 350 -12.41 -31.34 -15.16
N ALA A 351 -12.83 -32.36 -14.40
CA ALA A 351 -11.91 -33.28 -13.76
C ALA A 351 -11.10 -33.95 -14.88
N SER A 352 -9.81 -33.63 -14.97
CA SER A 352 -8.84 -34.34 -15.80
C SER A 352 -7.74 -34.90 -14.91
#